data_AF-A0A7J2JHB7-F1
#
_entry.id   AF-A0A7J2JHB7-F1
#
_cell.length_a   1.000
_cell.length_b   1.000
_cell.length_c   1.000
_cell.angle_alpha   90.00
_cell.angle_beta   90.00
_cell.angle_gamma   90.00
#
_symmetry.space_group_name_H-M   'P 1'
#
loop_
_entity.id
_entity.type
_entity.pdbx_description
1 polymer ?
#
loop_
_entity_poly.entity_id
_entity_poly.type
_entity_poly.pdbx_seq_one_letter_code
_entity_poly.pdbx_strand_id
1 'polypeptide(L)'
;MKAAEEARKRLRELIRFSEGVCGIYHQALAVASELGFHVKSVEVPEGTVCELVSSSGEVIGRGLDITWSPAALAALLDASFIPDPWSRRLKESLTSREDMEKVKEIFGYGRIVRPAAAATAKVLMEGGRVEVERSGVGVRVAYYDSEGGLISEAVGVFCPACAAVIAAARSSELRSYVRERLSGEVNTGRVKAERGLVSEFRWKKGRIEASSKDSGGRVLGSNIGCCTAYAVVRAEIAAGLASSRVARILKAYCDQCSLKHLWLGKSIGAVGNVVLKSLSELGYKAGLS
;
A
#
# COMPACT_ATOMS: atom_id res chain seq x y z
N MET A 1 -11.73 20.33 14.09
CA MET A 1 -10.49 20.62 14.87
C MET A 1 -10.32 19.74 16.13
N LYS A 2 -11.33 19.53 16.99
CA LYS A 2 -11.21 18.66 18.19
C LYS A 2 -10.77 17.21 17.91
N ALA A 3 -11.29 16.60 16.84
CA ALA A 3 -10.96 15.22 16.50
C ALA A 3 -9.49 15.02 16.08
N ALA A 4 -8.93 15.95 15.30
CA ALA A 4 -7.52 15.90 14.89
C ALA A 4 -6.58 16.06 16.10
N GLU A 5 -6.96 16.90 17.07
CA GLU A 5 -6.20 17.07 18.30
C GLU A 5 -6.22 15.82 19.17
N GLU A 6 -7.39 15.21 19.37
CA GLU A 6 -7.52 13.94 20.08
C GLU A 6 -6.77 12.81 19.36
N ALA A 7 -6.84 12.74 18.02
CA ALA A 7 -6.07 11.78 17.23
C ALA A 7 -4.56 11.95 17.47
N ARG A 8 -4.05 13.19 17.43
CA ARG A 8 -2.65 13.50 17.71
C ARG A 8 -2.24 13.08 19.11
N LYS A 9 -3.08 13.32 20.13
CA LYS A 9 -2.82 12.93 21.51
C LYS A 9 -2.63 11.41 21.62
N ARG A 10 -3.57 10.62 21.10
CA ARG A 10 -3.49 9.14 21.12
C ARG A 10 -2.29 8.63 20.33
N LEU A 11 -2.03 9.20 19.16
CA LEU A 11 -0.96 8.74 18.28
C LEU A 11 0.45 9.02 18.83
N ARG A 12 0.63 10.05 19.67
CA ARG A 12 1.91 10.26 20.38
C ARG A 12 2.31 9.06 21.22
N GLU A 13 1.34 8.39 21.84
CA GLU A 13 1.57 7.25 22.75
C GLU A 13 1.65 5.92 21.99
N LEU A 14 0.96 5.80 20.86
CA LEU A 14 0.84 4.55 20.09
C LEU A 14 1.95 4.36 19.05
N ILE A 15 2.43 5.43 18.43
CA ILE A 15 3.39 5.33 17.32
C ILE A 15 4.68 4.64 17.77
N ARG A 16 5.05 3.61 17.03
CA ARG A 16 6.31 2.86 17.21
C ARG A 16 7.05 2.85 15.89
N PHE A 17 8.21 3.51 15.85
CA PHE A 17 9.01 3.58 14.64
C PHE A 17 9.38 2.22 14.07
N SER A 18 9.64 1.24 14.93
CA SER A 18 9.94 -0.13 14.52
C SER A 18 8.88 -0.75 13.61
N GLU A 19 7.65 -0.26 13.63
CA GLU A 19 6.56 -0.75 12.79
C GLU A 19 6.55 -0.16 11.37
N GLY A 20 7.42 0.82 11.11
CA GLY A 20 7.57 1.48 9.82
C GLY A 20 6.31 2.23 9.36
N VAL A 21 6.38 2.81 8.16
CA VAL A 21 5.32 3.67 7.60
C VAL A 21 3.98 2.93 7.53
N CYS A 22 3.98 1.70 7.02
CA CYS A 22 2.76 0.90 6.91
C CYS A 22 2.13 0.59 8.27
N GLY A 23 2.93 0.29 9.29
CA GLY A 23 2.41 0.04 10.64
C GLY A 23 1.80 1.30 11.25
N ILE A 24 2.52 2.41 11.17
CA ILE A 24 2.07 3.72 11.67
C ILE A 24 0.78 4.17 10.97
N TYR A 25 0.67 3.96 9.66
CA TYR A 25 -0.57 4.20 8.91
C TYR A 25 -1.76 3.42 9.49
N HIS A 26 -1.61 2.13 9.78
CA HIS A 26 -2.72 1.34 10.31
C HIS A 26 -3.11 1.76 11.73
N GLN A 27 -2.15 2.18 12.55
CA GLN A 27 -2.44 2.78 13.87
C GLN A 27 -3.20 4.11 13.73
N ALA A 28 -2.77 4.98 12.80
CA ALA A 28 -3.45 6.23 12.52
C ALA A 28 -4.88 6.01 11.99
N LEU A 29 -5.07 5.03 11.11
CA LEU A 29 -6.39 4.64 10.63
C LEU A 29 -7.26 4.05 11.76
N ALA A 30 -6.67 3.27 12.68
CA ALA A 30 -7.38 2.75 13.85
C ALA A 30 -7.93 3.88 14.72
N VAL A 31 -7.06 4.82 15.09
CA VAL A 31 -7.45 5.99 15.88
C VAL A 31 -8.51 6.83 15.14
N ALA A 32 -8.32 7.06 13.84
CA ALA A 32 -9.31 7.79 13.04
C ALA A 32 -10.68 7.09 13.04
N SER A 33 -10.71 5.76 12.85
CA SER A 33 -11.95 5.00 12.85
C SER A 33 -12.65 4.93 14.20
N GLU A 34 -11.89 4.87 15.30
CA GLU A 34 -12.45 4.97 16.66
C GLU A 34 -13.06 6.36 16.93
N LEU A 35 -12.56 7.40 16.27
CA LEU A 35 -13.11 8.75 16.32
C LEU A 35 -14.27 8.96 15.31
N GLY A 36 -14.74 7.91 14.65
CA GLY A 36 -15.89 7.94 13.73
C GLY A 36 -15.55 8.24 12.27
N PHE A 37 -14.28 8.23 11.89
CA PHE A 37 -13.84 8.49 10.52
C PHE A 37 -13.68 7.20 9.69
N HIS A 38 -13.86 7.31 8.39
CA HIS A 38 -13.56 6.24 7.44
C HIS A 38 -12.88 6.83 6.21
N VAL A 39 -12.31 5.98 5.37
CA VAL A 39 -11.69 6.42 4.12
C VAL A 39 -12.57 5.99 2.96
N LYS A 40 -12.83 6.92 2.05
CA LYS A 40 -13.35 6.63 0.71
C LYS A 40 -12.20 6.71 -0.28
N SER A 41 -12.21 5.88 -1.29
CA SER A 41 -11.17 5.88 -2.31
C SER A 41 -11.72 5.60 -3.69
N VAL A 42 -11.19 6.32 -4.68
CA VAL A 42 -11.45 6.13 -6.10
C VAL A 42 -10.13 5.94 -6.85
N GLU A 43 -10.15 5.04 -7.82
CA GLU A 43 -9.00 4.81 -8.70
C GLU A 43 -8.90 5.89 -9.78
N VAL A 44 -7.67 6.31 -10.04
CA VAL A 44 -7.29 7.26 -11.09
C VAL A 44 -6.05 6.72 -11.82
N PRO A 45 -5.73 7.15 -13.06
CA PRO A 45 -4.58 6.60 -13.79
C PRO A 45 -3.28 6.57 -12.97
N GLU A 46 -2.99 7.64 -12.23
CA GLU A 46 -1.81 7.83 -11.38
C GLU A 46 -1.78 6.90 -10.15
N GLY A 47 -2.91 6.33 -9.74
CA GLY A 47 -3.00 5.55 -8.52
C GLY A 47 -4.40 5.55 -7.91
N THR A 48 -4.50 6.10 -6.71
CA THR A 48 -5.72 6.15 -5.93
C THR A 48 -5.84 7.48 -5.20
N VAL A 49 -6.99 8.12 -5.32
CA VAL A 49 -7.37 9.26 -4.47
C VAL A 49 -8.12 8.71 -3.27
N CYS A 50 -7.68 9.07 -2.08
CA CYS A 50 -8.34 8.75 -0.81
C CYS A 50 -8.84 10.04 -0.14
N GLU A 51 -10.04 9.95 0.43
CA GLU A 51 -10.68 10.99 1.23
C GLU A 51 -10.93 10.46 2.63
N LEU A 52 -10.47 11.18 3.66
CA LEU A 52 -10.84 10.91 5.04
C LEU A 52 -12.17 11.60 5.34
N VAL A 53 -13.19 10.80 5.63
CA VAL A 53 -14.58 11.25 5.75
C VAL A 53 -15.07 11.07 7.19
N SER A 54 -15.66 12.12 7.74
CA SER A 54 -16.26 12.12 9.08
C SER A 54 -17.57 11.33 9.13
N SER A 55 -18.11 11.15 10.33
CA SER A 55 -19.45 10.56 10.51
C SER A 55 -20.59 11.40 9.93
N SER A 56 -20.37 12.72 9.73
CA SER A 56 -21.35 13.61 9.07
C SER A 56 -21.24 13.59 7.55
N GLY A 57 -20.28 12.87 6.98
CA GLY A 57 -20.02 12.84 5.54
C GLY A 57 -19.09 13.96 5.04
N GLU A 58 -18.55 14.78 5.94
CA GLU A 58 -17.59 15.84 5.60
C GLU A 58 -16.22 15.24 5.25
N VAL A 59 -15.63 15.70 4.14
CA VAL A 59 -14.25 15.36 3.77
C VAL A 59 -13.29 16.30 4.50
N ILE A 60 -12.45 15.74 5.36
CA ILE A 60 -11.52 16.53 6.21
C ILE A 60 -10.05 16.38 5.82
N GLY A 61 -9.75 15.51 4.85
CA GLY A 61 -8.42 15.35 4.30
C GLY A 61 -8.45 14.55 3.00
N ARG A 62 -7.54 14.88 2.09
CA ARG A 62 -7.40 14.23 0.78
C ARG A 62 -5.96 13.82 0.53
N GLY A 63 -5.79 12.69 -0.15
CA GLY A 63 -4.48 12.16 -0.50
C GLY A 63 -4.49 11.42 -1.82
N LEU A 64 -3.39 11.51 -2.56
CA LEU A 64 -3.16 10.77 -3.80
C LEU A 64 -1.81 10.07 -3.69
N ASP A 65 -1.79 8.79 -4.05
CA ASP A 65 -0.56 7.99 -4.16
C ASP A 65 -0.81 6.77 -5.08
N ILE A 66 0.22 5.98 -5.38
CA ILE A 66 0.19 4.85 -6.33
C ILE A 66 -0.72 3.69 -5.91
N THR A 67 -1.21 3.66 -4.66
CA THR A 67 -2.18 2.68 -4.16
C THR A 67 -2.89 3.17 -2.88
N TRP A 68 -3.92 2.45 -2.42
CA TRP A 68 -4.83 2.89 -1.35
C TRP A 68 -4.16 3.26 -0.03
N SER A 69 -3.21 2.45 0.45
CA SER A 69 -2.62 2.63 1.79
C SER A 69 -1.78 3.91 1.92
N PRO A 70 -0.80 4.19 1.04
CA PRO A 70 -0.09 5.47 1.08
C PRO A 70 -0.99 6.66 0.73
N ALA A 71 -1.98 6.52 -0.16
CA ALA A 71 -2.95 7.59 -0.43
C ALA A 71 -3.80 7.93 0.80
N ALA A 72 -4.23 6.91 1.57
CA ALA A 72 -4.96 7.10 2.82
C ALA A 72 -4.07 7.69 3.92
N LEU A 73 -2.79 7.33 3.97
CA LEU A 73 -1.82 8.01 4.82
C LEU A 73 -1.69 9.49 4.46
N ALA A 74 -1.61 9.82 3.16
CA ALA A 74 -1.57 11.21 2.70
C ALA A 74 -2.83 11.98 3.15
N ALA A 75 -4.02 11.38 3.06
CA ALA A 75 -5.26 12.00 3.56
C ALA A 75 -5.26 12.21 5.09
N LEU A 76 -4.69 11.29 5.87
CA LEU A 76 -4.52 11.44 7.33
C LEU A 76 -3.51 12.54 7.69
N LEU A 77 -2.45 12.69 6.89
CA LEU A 77 -1.45 13.76 7.04
C LEU A 77 -2.04 15.13 6.70
N ASP A 78 -2.83 15.21 5.63
CA ASP A 78 -3.56 16.41 5.21
C ASP A 78 -4.56 16.86 6.29
N ALA A 79 -5.33 15.92 6.83
CA ALA A 79 -6.23 16.14 7.97
C ALA A 79 -5.50 16.49 9.29
N SER A 80 -4.17 16.49 9.32
CA SER A 80 -3.33 16.76 10.49
C SER A 80 -3.59 15.81 11.67
N PHE A 81 -3.97 14.55 11.41
CA PHE A 81 -4.21 13.55 12.46
C PHE A 81 -2.90 13.07 13.08
N ILE A 82 -1.81 13.05 12.32
CA ILE A 82 -0.52 12.56 12.76
C ILE A 82 0.32 13.73 13.31
N PRO A 83 0.85 13.66 14.54
CA PRO A 83 1.59 14.75 15.16
C PRO A 83 3.01 14.89 14.60
N ASP A 84 3.57 16.10 14.67
CA ASP A 84 5.01 16.31 14.54
C ASP A 84 5.79 15.60 15.66
N PRO A 85 7.03 15.14 15.40
CA PRO A 85 7.75 15.23 14.12
C PRO A 85 7.42 14.08 13.15
N TRP A 86 6.48 13.19 13.49
CA TRP A 86 6.16 12.01 12.69
C TRP A 86 5.54 12.37 11.34
N SER A 87 4.68 13.38 11.31
CA SER A 87 4.06 13.86 10.08
C SER A 87 5.08 14.16 8.98
N ARG A 88 6.15 14.90 9.30
CA ARG A 88 7.24 15.24 8.35
C ARG A 88 7.94 14.00 7.82
N ARG A 89 8.36 13.11 8.72
CA ARG A 89 9.06 11.87 8.34
C ARG A 89 8.19 10.94 7.49
N LEU A 90 6.88 10.88 7.73
CA LEU A 90 5.97 10.05 6.94
C LEU A 90 5.68 10.65 5.57
N LYS A 91 5.69 11.99 5.43
CA LYS A 91 5.55 12.66 4.12
C LYS A 91 6.69 12.28 3.17
N GLU A 92 7.91 12.10 3.69
CA GLU A 92 9.08 11.66 2.91
C GLU A 92 8.91 10.24 2.33
N SER A 93 7.99 9.43 2.88
CA SER A 93 7.71 8.07 2.41
C SER A 93 6.54 7.95 1.44
N LEU A 94 5.90 9.08 1.10
CA LEU A 94 4.89 9.14 0.05
C LEU A 94 5.57 9.16 -1.32
N THR A 95 4.87 8.67 -2.35
CA THR A 95 5.45 8.56 -3.68
C THR A 95 5.58 9.95 -4.33
N SER A 96 6.74 10.23 -4.93
CA SER A 96 6.98 11.46 -5.66
C SER A 96 6.06 11.57 -6.90
N ARG A 97 5.81 12.79 -7.37
CA ARG A 97 5.03 13.01 -8.60
C ARG A 97 5.67 12.33 -9.82
N GLU A 98 6.99 12.41 -9.92
CA GLU A 98 7.75 11.78 -10.99
C GLU A 98 7.60 10.24 -10.96
N ASP A 99 7.71 9.62 -9.78
CA ASP A 99 7.53 8.17 -9.65
C ASP A 99 6.08 7.74 -9.90
N MET A 100 5.09 8.56 -9.52
CA MET A 100 3.67 8.28 -9.84
C MET A 100 3.43 8.24 -11.35
N GLU A 101 3.97 9.17 -12.14
CA GLU A 101 3.86 9.13 -13.60
C GLU A 101 4.54 7.90 -14.19
N LYS A 102 5.73 7.52 -13.70
CA LYS A 102 6.42 6.30 -14.15
C LYS A 102 5.63 5.03 -13.81
N VAL A 103 5.00 4.95 -12.64
CA VAL A 103 4.19 3.79 -12.22
C VAL A 103 2.89 3.70 -13.02
N LYS A 104 2.28 4.84 -13.36
CA LYS A 104 1.10 4.93 -14.24
C LYS A 104 1.35 4.31 -15.61
N GLU A 105 2.54 4.50 -16.18
CA GLU A 105 2.91 3.95 -17.49
C GLU A 105 3.02 2.41 -17.52
N ILE A 106 3.14 1.74 -16.36
CA ILE A 106 3.25 0.28 -16.31
C ILE A 106 1.87 -0.38 -16.29
N PHE A 107 1.05 0.01 -15.31
CA PHE A 107 -0.26 -0.59 -15.10
C PHE A 107 -1.24 0.43 -14.51
N GLY A 108 -0.79 1.28 -13.58
CA GLY A 108 -1.58 2.39 -13.01
C GLY A 108 -2.79 1.94 -12.18
N TYR A 109 -3.67 2.90 -11.88
CA TYR A 109 -4.96 2.67 -11.20
C TYR A 109 -4.87 1.92 -9.87
N GLY A 110 -3.87 2.25 -9.05
CA GLY A 110 -3.76 1.71 -7.69
C GLY A 110 -3.17 0.29 -7.62
N ARG A 111 -2.79 -0.32 -8.77
CA ARG A 111 -2.42 -1.74 -8.87
C ARG A 111 -0.92 -1.94 -8.93
N ILE A 112 -0.31 -2.21 -7.77
CA ILE A 112 1.15 -2.32 -7.62
C ILE A 112 1.68 -3.75 -7.47
N VAL A 113 0.87 -4.70 -6.99
CA VAL A 113 1.37 -6.04 -6.60
C VAL A 113 1.78 -6.87 -7.82
N ARG A 114 0.95 -6.89 -8.87
CA ARG A 114 1.27 -7.65 -10.10
C ARG A 114 2.47 -7.06 -10.83
N PRO A 115 2.58 -5.73 -11.03
CA PRO A 115 3.79 -5.12 -11.56
C PRO A 115 5.06 -5.46 -10.79
N ALA A 116 5.03 -5.34 -9.46
CA ALA A 116 6.16 -5.68 -8.60
C ALA A 116 6.57 -7.16 -8.76
N ALA A 117 5.61 -8.09 -8.76
CA ALA A 117 5.88 -9.51 -8.95
C ALA A 117 6.47 -9.82 -10.33
N ALA A 118 5.97 -9.18 -11.39
CA ALA A 118 6.48 -9.37 -12.74
C ALA A 118 7.92 -8.86 -12.90
N ALA A 119 8.24 -7.69 -12.34
CA ALA A 119 9.59 -7.15 -12.35
C ALA A 119 10.57 -8.06 -11.59
N THR A 120 10.21 -8.47 -10.37
CA THR A 120 11.01 -9.39 -9.56
C THR A 120 11.24 -10.71 -10.28
N ALA A 121 10.20 -11.29 -10.90
CA ALA A 121 10.35 -12.54 -11.64
C ALA A 121 11.32 -12.41 -12.82
N LYS A 122 11.28 -11.31 -13.59
CA LYS A 122 12.24 -11.06 -14.68
C LYS A 122 13.67 -11.06 -14.18
N VAL A 123 13.96 -10.26 -13.15
CA VAL A 123 15.31 -10.12 -12.61
C VAL A 123 15.85 -11.48 -12.14
N LEU A 124 15.05 -12.26 -11.42
CA LEU A 124 15.45 -13.58 -10.94
C LEU A 124 15.64 -14.58 -12.08
N MET A 125 14.78 -14.57 -13.10
CA MET A 125 14.90 -15.45 -14.27
C MET A 125 16.17 -15.16 -15.10
N GLU A 126 16.69 -13.94 -15.03
CA GLU A 126 17.93 -13.52 -15.69
C GLU A 126 19.17 -13.75 -14.82
N GLY A 127 19.01 -14.43 -13.68
CA GLY A 127 20.10 -14.71 -12.74
C GLY A 127 20.49 -13.54 -11.85
N GLY A 128 19.71 -12.46 -11.88
CA GLY A 128 19.88 -11.32 -10.99
C GLY A 128 19.33 -11.57 -9.59
N ARG A 129 19.35 -10.53 -8.75
CA ARG A 129 18.90 -10.61 -7.35
C ARG A 129 18.10 -9.38 -6.95
N VAL A 130 17.24 -9.55 -5.95
CA VAL A 130 16.44 -8.46 -5.36
C VAL A 130 16.76 -8.34 -3.88
N GLU A 131 17.20 -7.17 -3.45
CA GLU A 131 17.39 -6.85 -2.04
C GLU A 131 16.20 -6.07 -1.50
N VAL A 132 15.70 -6.46 -0.33
CA VAL A 132 14.71 -5.72 0.44
C VAL A 132 15.27 -5.45 1.82
N GLU A 133 15.31 -4.19 2.22
CA GLU A 133 15.81 -3.81 3.54
C GLU A 133 15.04 -2.60 4.11
N ARG A 134 15.24 -2.38 5.40
CA ARG A 134 14.66 -1.22 6.07
C ARG A 134 15.48 0.03 5.74
N SER A 135 14.80 1.13 5.41
CA SER A 135 15.43 2.43 5.20
C SER A 135 14.73 3.50 6.04
N GLY A 136 15.29 3.81 7.21
CA GLY A 136 14.68 4.69 8.19
C GLY A 136 13.34 4.17 8.69
N VAL A 137 12.26 4.86 8.36
CA VAL A 137 10.87 4.42 8.65
C VAL A 137 10.23 3.66 7.50
N GLY A 138 10.76 3.79 6.29
CA GLY A 138 10.28 3.13 5.09
C GLY A 138 11.11 1.90 4.74
N VAL A 139 10.97 1.50 3.48
CA VAL A 139 11.62 0.32 2.90
C VAL A 139 12.46 0.74 1.70
N ARG A 140 13.62 0.09 1.54
CA ARG A 140 14.42 0.11 0.33
C ARG A 140 14.24 -1.21 -0.43
N VAL A 141 14.07 -1.10 -1.75
CA VAL A 141 14.15 -2.23 -2.67
C VAL A 141 15.11 -1.89 -3.78
N ALA A 142 16.03 -2.81 -4.08
CA ALA A 142 17.01 -2.68 -5.14
C ALA A 142 17.03 -3.95 -6.02
N TYR A 143 17.04 -3.73 -7.33
CA TYR A 143 17.19 -4.76 -8.35
C TYR A 143 18.63 -4.78 -8.85
N TYR A 144 19.23 -5.95 -8.92
CA TYR A 144 20.58 -6.15 -9.44
C TYR A 144 20.57 -7.19 -10.56
N ASP A 145 21.43 -7.01 -11.56
CA ASP A 145 21.66 -7.98 -12.63
C ASP A 145 22.48 -9.20 -12.13
N SER A 146 22.77 -10.12 -13.04
CA SER A 146 23.52 -11.36 -12.77
C SER A 146 25.00 -11.15 -12.48
N GLU A 147 25.56 -9.99 -12.85
CA GLU A 147 26.94 -9.60 -12.55
C GLU A 147 27.02 -8.81 -11.22
N GLY A 148 25.89 -8.53 -10.59
CA GLY A 148 25.77 -7.77 -9.34
C GLY A 148 25.68 -6.26 -9.55
N GLY A 149 25.56 -5.79 -10.79
CA GLY A 149 25.32 -4.39 -11.14
C GLY A 149 23.93 -3.92 -10.70
N LEU A 150 23.84 -2.69 -10.18
CA LEU A 150 22.56 -2.11 -9.76
C LEU A 150 21.74 -1.68 -10.99
N ILE A 151 20.58 -2.30 -11.19
CA ILE A 151 19.63 -1.94 -12.25
C ILE A 151 18.85 -0.68 -11.83
N SER A 152 18.25 -0.72 -10.64
CA SER A 152 17.47 0.40 -10.08
C SER A 152 17.15 0.18 -8.61
N GLU A 153 16.81 1.27 -7.91
CA GLU A 153 16.33 1.22 -6.54
C GLU A 153 15.26 2.26 -6.21
N ALA A 154 14.52 1.98 -5.13
CA ALA A 154 13.65 2.92 -4.44
C ALA A 154 13.91 2.85 -2.95
N VAL A 155 13.97 4.00 -2.29
CA VAL A 155 14.44 4.14 -0.90
C VAL A 155 13.41 4.92 -0.09
N GLY A 156 13.22 4.53 1.18
CA GLY A 156 12.34 5.24 2.11
C GLY A 156 10.85 5.10 1.82
N VAL A 157 10.43 4.11 1.04
CA VAL A 157 9.04 3.96 0.54
C VAL A 157 8.12 3.29 1.56
N PHE A 158 6.81 3.56 1.47
CA PHE A 158 5.73 3.04 2.32
C PHE A 158 5.81 1.54 2.70
N CYS A 159 6.04 0.65 1.74
CA CYS A 159 6.15 -0.80 1.96
C CYS A 159 6.95 -1.49 0.84
N PRO A 160 7.33 -2.78 1.00
CA PRO A 160 8.13 -3.49 0.00
C PRO A 160 7.49 -3.54 -1.39
N ALA A 161 6.17 -3.77 -1.49
CA ALA A 161 5.50 -3.81 -2.78
C ALA A 161 5.47 -2.45 -3.49
N CYS A 162 5.32 -1.35 -2.74
CA CYS A 162 5.40 0.00 -3.28
C CYS A 162 6.83 0.30 -3.75
N ALA A 163 7.84 -0.06 -2.93
CA ALA A 163 9.24 0.14 -3.26
C ALA A 163 9.66 -0.64 -4.52
N ALA A 164 9.24 -1.91 -4.62
CA ALA A 164 9.51 -2.76 -5.77
C ALA A 164 8.92 -2.19 -7.07
N VAL A 165 7.65 -1.76 -7.07
CA VAL A 165 7.07 -1.19 -8.30
C VAL A 165 7.70 0.15 -8.68
N ILE A 166 8.06 1.00 -7.71
CA ILE A 166 8.76 2.27 -7.98
C ILE A 166 10.16 2.00 -8.55
N ALA A 167 10.92 1.09 -7.95
CA ALA A 167 12.23 0.69 -8.45
C ALA A 167 12.13 0.15 -9.88
N ALA A 168 11.15 -0.72 -10.16
CA ALA A 168 10.90 -1.23 -11.50
C ALA A 168 10.54 -0.11 -12.49
N ALA A 169 9.73 0.87 -12.08
CA ALA A 169 9.31 2.00 -12.91
C ALA A 169 10.45 2.97 -13.27
N ARG A 170 11.50 3.03 -12.43
CA ARG A 170 12.70 3.83 -12.66
C ARG A 170 13.64 3.24 -13.71
N SER A 171 13.63 1.92 -13.90
CA SER A 171 14.35 1.26 -15.00
C SER A 171 13.48 1.22 -16.26
N SER A 172 13.99 1.77 -17.37
CA SER A 172 13.27 1.75 -18.66
C SER A 172 13.04 0.33 -19.18
N GLU A 173 13.99 -0.57 -18.94
CA GLU A 173 13.93 -1.97 -19.34
C GLU A 173 12.84 -2.72 -18.54
N LEU A 174 12.91 -2.66 -17.21
CA LEU A 174 11.91 -3.31 -16.35
C LEU A 174 10.52 -2.70 -16.58
N ARG A 175 10.41 -1.38 -16.71
CA ARG A 175 9.15 -0.70 -17.02
C ARG A 175 8.53 -1.22 -18.31
N SER A 176 9.33 -1.34 -19.38
CA SER A 176 8.86 -1.83 -20.69
C SER A 176 8.43 -3.29 -20.62
N TYR A 177 9.24 -4.15 -19.99
CA TYR A 177 8.90 -5.56 -19.81
C TYR A 177 7.60 -5.76 -19.05
N VAL A 178 7.44 -5.09 -17.91
CA VAL A 178 6.24 -5.27 -17.07
C VAL A 178 4.99 -4.78 -17.80
N ARG A 179 5.08 -3.65 -18.50
CA ARG A 179 3.99 -3.11 -19.32
C ARG A 179 3.56 -4.11 -20.40
N GLU A 180 4.52 -4.67 -21.13
CA GLU A 180 4.26 -5.67 -22.16
C GLU A 180 3.64 -6.93 -21.56
N ARG A 181 4.23 -7.46 -20.49
CA ARG A 181 3.79 -8.67 -19.78
C ARG A 181 2.36 -8.59 -19.27
N LEU A 182 1.89 -7.40 -18.92
CA LEU A 182 0.57 -7.13 -18.35
C LEU A 182 -0.43 -6.51 -19.34
N SER A 183 -0.04 -6.25 -20.58
CA SER A 183 -0.86 -5.54 -21.59
C SER A 183 -2.23 -6.19 -21.85
N GLY A 184 -2.31 -7.51 -21.85
CA GLY A 184 -3.56 -8.27 -22.02
C GLY A 184 -4.32 -8.59 -20.72
N GLU A 185 -3.84 -8.13 -19.58
CA GLU A 185 -4.43 -8.45 -18.27
C GLU A 185 -5.47 -7.41 -17.84
N VAL A 186 -6.53 -7.87 -17.17
CA VAL A 186 -7.56 -6.97 -16.63
C VAL A 186 -6.98 -6.16 -15.48
N ASN A 187 -6.96 -4.83 -15.63
CA ASN A 187 -6.71 -3.91 -14.53
C ASN A 187 -8.01 -3.61 -13.79
N THR A 188 -8.22 -4.25 -12.63
CA THR A 188 -9.43 -4.05 -11.82
C THR A 188 -9.58 -2.62 -11.30
N GLY A 189 -8.49 -1.88 -11.16
CA GLY A 189 -8.54 -0.47 -10.79
C GLY A 189 -9.08 0.41 -11.91
N ARG A 190 -8.66 0.14 -13.14
CA ARG A 190 -9.21 0.81 -14.33
C ARG A 190 -10.70 0.51 -14.48
N VAL A 191 -11.11 -0.75 -14.31
CA VAL A 191 -12.53 -1.14 -14.33
C VAL A 191 -13.35 -0.40 -13.26
N LYS A 192 -12.80 -0.21 -12.06
CA LYS A 192 -13.47 0.57 -11.00
C LYS A 192 -13.60 2.04 -11.37
N ALA A 193 -12.54 2.64 -11.91
CA ALA A 193 -12.55 4.03 -12.35
C ALA A 193 -13.61 4.25 -13.46
N GLU A 194 -13.62 3.40 -14.48
CA GLU A 194 -14.59 3.44 -15.59
C GLU A 194 -16.04 3.27 -15.13
N ARG A 195 -16.26 2.47 -14.08
CA ARG A 195 -17.58 2.22 -13.49
C ARG A 195 -17.97 3.21 -12.38
N GLY A 196 -17.12 4.18 -12.06
CA GLY A 196 -17.36 5.13 -10.97
C GLY A 196 -17.53 4.46 -9.60
N LEU A 197 -16.82 3.36 -9.35
CA LEU A 197 -16.93 2.61 -8.10
C LEU A 197 -16.07 3.24 -7.00
N VAL A 198 -16.63 3.28 -5.80
CA VAL A 198 -15.95 3.80 -4.60
C VAL A 198 -15.64 2.64 -3.67
N SER A 199 -14.39 2.55 -3.22
CA SER A 199 -14.05 1.70 -2.08
C SER A 199 -14.16 2.50 -0.79
N GLU A 200 -14.84 1.95 0.21
CA GLU A 200 -14.85 2.50 1.56
C GLU A 200 -14.18 1.53 2.51
N PHE A 201 -13.29 2.01 3.36
CA PHE A 201 -12.64 1.18 4.37
C PHE A 201 -12.38 1.92 5.68
N ARG A 202 -12.35 1.14 6.76
CA ARG A 202 -12.10 1.61 8.12
C ARG A 202 -11.50 0.51 8.97
N TRP A 203 -10.90 0.90 10.07
CA TRP A 203 -10.49 -0.05 11.09
C TRP A 203 -11.66 -0.40 12.02
N LYS A 204 -11.78 -1.67 12.38
CA LYS A 204 -12.76 -2.15 13.37
C LYS A 204 -12.27 -3.45 14.01
N LYS A 205 -12.23 -3.47 15.36
CA LYS A 205 -11.91 -4.67 16.16
C LYS A 205 -10.65 -5.41 15.68
N GLY A 206 -9.58 -4.66 15.42
CA GLY A 206 -8.29 -5.23 15.02
C GLY A 206 -8.13 -5.47 13.51
N ARG A 207 -9.14 -5.21 12.69
CA ARG A 207 -9.17 -5.55 11.25
C ARG A 207 -9.54 -4.34 10.41
N ILE A 208 -9.24 -4.39 9.12
CA ILE A 208 -9.82 -3.47 8.13
C ILE A 208 -11.13 -4.07 7.62
N GLU A 209 -12.22 -3.35 7.77
CA GLU A 209 -13.45 -3.58 7.00
C GLU A 209 -13.35 -2.76 5.71
N ALA A 210 -13.63 -3.38 4.57
CA ALA A 210 -13.68 -2.72 3.27
C ALA A 210 -14.95 -3.10 2.51
N SER A 211 -15.47 -2.18 1.72
CA SER A 211 -16.60 -2.38 0.81
C SER A 211 -16.37 -1.68 -0.51
N SER A 212 -16.94 -2.23 -1.58
CA SER A 212 -16.99 -1.61 -2.91
C SER A 212 -18.43 -1.22 -3.20
N LYS A 213 -18.65 0.05 -3.53
CA LYS A 213 -19.96 0.65 -3.75
C LYS A 213 -20.05 1.22 -5.15
N ASP A 214 -21.25 1.22 -5.72
CA ASP A 214 -21.55 1.99 -6.93
C ASP A 214 -21.85 3.46 -6.60
N SER A 215 -22.12 4.26 -7.65
CA SER A 215 -22.45 5.68 -7.53
C SER A 215 -23.73 5.96 -6.76
N GLY A 216 -24.65 4.98 -6.67
CA GLY A 216 -25.87 5.03 -5.86
C GLY A 216 -25.65 4.65 -4.39
N GLY A 217 -24.42 4.31 -4.00
CA GLY A 217 -24.07 3.89 -2.65
C GLY A 217 -24.44 2.43 -2.33
N ARG A 218 -24.91 1.65 -3.32
CA ARG A 218 -25.20 0.23 -3.14
C ARG A 218 -23.91 -0.54 -2.97
N VAL A 219 -23.83 -1.36 -1.92
CA VAL A 219 -22.70 -2.25 -1.68
C VAL A 219 -22.75 -3.40 -2.67
N LEU A 220 -21.74 -3.49 -3.53
CA LEU A 220 -21.55 -4.58 -4.48
C LEU A 220 -20.81 -5.75 -3.84
N GLY A 221 -19.90 -5.47 -2.91
CA GLY A 221 -19.16 -6.48 -2.17
C GLY A 221 -18.50 -5.88 -0.94
N SER A 222 -18.30 -6.69 0.10
CA SER A 222 -17.60 -6.28 1.32
C SER A 222 -16.76 -7.42 1.87
N ASN A 223 -15.69 -7.09 2.58
CA ASN A 223 -14.86 -8.07 3.25
C ASN A 223 -14.01 -7.45 4.36
N ILE A 224 -13.31 -8.31 5.09
CA ILE A 224 -12.35 -7.93 6.11
C ILE A 224 -10.94 -8.44 5.77
N GLY A 225 -9.93 -7.71 6.23
CA GLY A 225 -8.53 -8.06 6.04
C GLY A 225 -7.62 -7.61 7.19
N CYS A 226 -6.42 -8.19 7.21
CA CYS A 226 -5.31 -7.81 8.10
C CYS A 226 -4.63 -6.49 7.72
N CYS A 227 -4.81 -6.04 6.48
CA CYS A 227 -4.35 -4.75 5.98
C CYS A 227 -5.31 -4.22 4.92
N THR A 228 -5.20 -2.94 4.59
CA THR A 228 -6.10 -2.25 3.66
C THR A 228 -6.10 -2.88 2.28
N ALA A 229 -4.92 -3.12 1.69
CA ALA A 229 -4.84 -3.74 0.36
C ALA A 229 -5.54 -5.11 0.31
N TYR A 230 -5.37 -5.94 1.34
CA TYR A 230 -6.01 -7.25 1.38
C TYR A 230 -7.53 -7.14 1.55
N ALA A 231 -8.00 -6.28 2.45
CA ALA A 231 -9.43 -6.07 2.65
C ALA A 231 -10.12 -5.55 1.38
N VAL A 232 -9.53 -4.55 0.71
CA VAL A 232 -10.07 -3.96 -0.52
C VAL A 232 -10.13 -4.99 -1.65
N VAL A 233 -9.06 -5.73 -1.92
CA VAL A 233 -9.09 -6.73 -3.00
C VAL A 233 -10.08 -7.87 -2.68
N ARG A 234 -10.22 -8.28 -1.41
CA ARG A 234 -11.27 -9.25 -1.04
C ARG A 234 -12.68 -8.71 -1.24
N ALA A 235 -12.92 -7.42 -1.00
CA ALA A 235 -14.18 -6.76 -1.31
C ALA A 235 -14.41 -6.70 -2.83
N GLU A 236 -13.37 -6.47 -3.64
CA GLU A 236 -13.44 -6.52 -5.11
C GLU A 236 -13.79 -7.92 -5.64
N ILE A 237 -13.22 -8.97 -5.05
CA ILE A 237 -13.57 -10.36 -5.37
C ILE A 237 -15.04 -10.62 -5.01
N ALA A 238 -15.48 -10.21 -3.83
CA ALA A 238 -16.87 -10.35 -3.40
C ALA A 238 -17.85 -9.56 -4.31
N ALA A 239 -17.40 -8.44 -4.88
CA ALA A 239 -18.16 -7.64 -5.84
C ALA A 239 -18.13 -8.20 -7.29
N GLY A 240 -17.47 -9.34 -7.52
CA GLY A 240 -17.35 -9.93 -8.86
C GLY A 240 -16.43 -9.15 -9.82
N LEU A 241 -15.60 -8.23 -9.31
CA LEU A 241 -14.70 -7.41 -10.12
C LEU A 241 -13.38 -8.12 -10.43
N ALA A 242 -13.00 -9.09 -9.60
CA ALA A 242 -11.76 -9.83 -9.70
C ALA A 242 -12.04 -11.32 -9.93
N SER A 243 -11.33 -11.93 -10.89
CA SER A 243 -11.51 -13.34 -11.22
C SER A 243 -10.97 -14.28 -10.12
N SER A 244 -11.38 -15.55 -10.17
CA SER A 244 -10.85 -16.61 -9.29
C SER A 244 -9.32 -16.78 -9.39
N ARG A 245 -8.71 -16.37 -10.51
CA ARG A 245 -7.25 -16.30 -10.69
C ARG A 245 -6.63 -15.20 -9.84
N VAL A 246 -7.22 -14.01 -9.82
CA VAL A 246 -6.77 -12.89 -8.96
C VAL A 246 -6.93 -13.26 -7.48
N ALA A 247 -8.03 -13.91 -7.12
CA ALA A 247 -8.23 -14.44 -5.76
C ALA A 247 -7.13 -15.43 -5.34
N ARG A 248 -6.72 -16.33 -6.25
CA ARG A 248 -5.60 -17.27 -6.00
C ARG A 248 -4.25 -16.58 -5.87
N ILE A 249 -3.96 -15.58 -6.71
CA ILE A 249 -2.68 -14.83 -6.64
C ILE A 249 -2.62 -13.98 -5.37
N LEU A 250 -3.70 -13.31 -4.99
CA LEU A 250 -3.77 -12.56 -3.74
C LEU A 250 -3.65 -13.50 -2.54
N LYS A 251 -4.32 -14.67 -2.60
CA LYS A 251 -4.16 -15.72 -1.60
C LYS A 251 -2.71 -16.19 -1.54
N ALA A 252 -2.03 -16.41 -2.66
CA ALA A 252 -0.62 -16.80 -2.70
C ALA A 252 0.32 -15.71 -2.12
N TYR A 253 0.12 -14.44 -2.50
CA TYR A 253 0.86 -13.29 -1.95
C TYR A 253 0.65 -13.15 -0.44
N CYS A 254 -0.59 -13.24 0.02
CA CYS A 254 -0.90 -13.25 1.45
C CYS A 254 -0.45 -14.54 2.12
N ASP A 255 -0.37 -15.66 1.40
CA ASP A 255 0.03 -16.95 1.93
C ASP A 255 1.53 -17.04 2.18
N GLN A 256 2.33 -16.32 1.39
CA GLN A 256 3.76 -16.14 1.63
C GLN A 256 4.06 -15.10 2.71
N CYS A 257 3.05 -14.36 3.18
CA CYS A 257 3.20 -13.52 4.34
C CYS A 257 3.16 -14.37 5.61
N SER A 258 4.33 -14.64 6.20
CA SER A 258 4.50 -15.34 7.49
C SER A 258 3.65 -14.75 8.63
N LEU A 259 3.19 -13.51 8.47
CA LEU A 259 2.43 -12.73 9.44
C LEU A 259 0.90 -12.91 9.32
N LYS A 260 0.41 -13.69 8.35
CA LYS A 260 -1.01 -14.03 8.21
C LYS A 260 -1.51 -14.93 9.34
N HIS A 261 -0.59 -15.68 9.98
CA HIS A 261 -0.86 -16.71 10.99
C HIS A 261 -0.46 -16.31 12.41
N LEU A 262 0.34 -15.25 12.57
CA LEU A 262 0.79 -14.72 13.86
C LEU A 262 0.07 -13.38 14.13
N TRP A 263 -1.18 -13.47 14.59
CA TRP A 263 -2.00 -12.29 14.83
C TRP A 263 -1.78 -11.73 16.23
N LEU A 264 -0.87 -10.75 16.36
CA LEU A 264 -0.51 -10.10 17.64
C LEU A 264 -1.24 -8.76 17.86
N GLY A 265 -2.35 -8.51 17.19
CA GLY A 265 -3.07 -7.22 17.27
C GLY A 265 -2.40 -6.06 16.54
N LYS A 266 -1.47 -6.35 15.62
CA LYS A 266 -0.76 -5.37 14.77
C LYS A 266 -0.98 -5.67 13.29
N SER A 267 -0.85 -4.67 12.42
CA SER A 267 -0.97 -4.89 10.98
C SER A 267 0.21 -5.69 10.42
N ILE A 268 0.00 -6.42 9.32
CA ILE A 268 1.05 -7.23 8.69
C ILE A 268 2.26 -6.39 8.27
N GLY A 269 2.03 -5.18 7.76
CA GLY A 269 3.13 -4.28 7.41
C GLY A 269 3.95 -3.83 8.63
N ALA A 270 3.32 -3.71 9.80
CA ALA A 270 4.00 -3.40 11.05
C ALA A 270 5.01 -4.49 11.43
N VAL A 271 4.56 -5.75 11.43
CA VAL A 271 5.41 -6.86 11.85
C VAL A 271 6.49 -7.15 10.80
N GLY A 272 6.21 -6.96 9.51
CA GLY A 272 7.22 -7.10 8.45
C GLY A 272 8.37 -6.10 8.62
N ASN A 273 8.06 -4.85 8.98
CA ASN A 273 9.08 -3.83 9.28
C ASN A 273 9.89 -4.13 10.55
N VAL A 274 9.29 -4.78 11.55
CA VAL A 274 10.00 -5.22 12.76
C VAL A 274 10.99 -6.33 12.43
N VAL A 275 10.59 -7.29 11.61
CA VAL A 275 11.47 -8.37 11.14
C VAL A 275 12.62 -7.80 10.30
N LEU A 276 12.30 -6.94 9.32
CA LEU A 276 13.33 -6.29 8.49
C LEU A 276 14.29 -5.45 9.35
N LYS A 277 13.77 -4.69 10.33
CA LYS A 277 14.61 -3.96 11.29
C LYS A 277 15.58 -4.91 12.00
N SER A 278 15.08 -6.01 12.55
CA SER A 278 15.90 -6.96 13.30
C SER A 278 16.98 -7.60 12.43
N LEU A 279 16.65 -7.96 11.18
CA LEU A 279 17.63 -8.47 10.22
C LEU A 279 18.70 -7.41 9.91
N SER A 280 18.28 -6.17 9.61
CA SER A 280 19.21 -5.08 9.30
C SER A 280 20.12 -4.71 10.49
N GLU A 281 19.60 -4.70 11.72
CA GLU A 281 20.40 -4.45 12.94
C GLU A 281 21.44 -5.55 13.18
N LEU A 282 21.21 -6.77 12.68
CA LEU A 282 22.14 -7.88 12.72
C LEU A 282 23.08 -7.93 11.49
N GLY A 283 23.02 -6.93 10.60
CA GLY A 283 23.83 -6.88 9.38
C GLY A 283 23.34 -7.78 8.24
N TYR A 284 22.17 -8.40 8.39
CA TYR A 284 21.56 -9.26 7.38
C TYR A 284 20.62 -8.48 6.46
N LYS A 285 20.59 -8.88 5.18
CA LYS A 285 19.65 -8.40 4.17
C LYS A 285 18.71 -9.53 3.75
N ALA A 286 17.44 -9.22 3.51
CA ALA A 286 16.54 -10.17 2.88
C ALA A 286 16.79 -10.15 1.36
N GLY A 287 17.43 -11.20 0.86
CA GLY A 287 17.69 -11.40 -0.56
C GLY A 287 16.73 -12.43 -1.16
N LEU A 288 16.23 -12.14 -2.36
CA LEU A 288 15.69 -13.15 -3.26
C LEU A 288 16.72 -13.35 -4.39
N SER A 289 17.11 -14.60 -4.61
CA SER A 289 18.04 -15.08 -5.63
C SER A 289 17.49 -16.34 -6.25
#